data_AF-A0A8F2F0R0-F1
#
_entry.id   AF-A0A8F2F0R0-F1
#
_cell.length_a   1.000
_cell.length_b   1.000
_cell.length_c   1.000
_cell.angle_alpha   90.00
_cell.angle_beta   90.00
_cell.angle_gamma   90.00
#
_symmetry.space_group_name_H-M   'P 1'
#
loop_
_entity.id
_entity.type
_entity.pdbx_description
1 polymer ?
#
loop_
_entity_poly.entity_id
_entity_poly.type
_entity_poly.pdbx_seq_one_letter_code
_entity_poly.pdbx_strand_id
1 'polypeptide(L)'
;MKERFLSILLSLCMVLMLFPVTVFALEPDPTVQSPVIDGNDVTFNYYDPDASSVQLFGNMTNWMDNPLDMTYNESTGYWSLTLTDLDCGSYQYLFFVNGNTVVNDPLNENQLSNSNIFYIPEDITSIAVTVDTPIVGKNLKYSLALTSNPDGALKVSSYNWYQISKNNYTGAVDAWEGMSGGDTFEEGYYYRAVLRLDANDGFDNNYMIPDDIPATINGKNCDTAVATDGKSCQLSYIFEAKVLQPVSNIAVTLDEPALGETPDFEPKFTAIPAGSVKLDECLWYKISEDDYTGTDQDYWDDMYEDDVFEEGYYYSVDLYFTPNENYSLNEGISATVNGKPHDDTYGLVYDEGYAEAEAYVSGVFGPLEPQYTLAVPFTTTVKLGGNAVPGETVFDLAVVDANAGEETYADVTVSGSVTTNGAGDYEGVMTFTGPSQQLWNMLCEGAFVKQVDGGEEGWTYDDTVWGLCLSQIATYSTADSADYIVLILPATCEKTENGMYYDLEWEADPVEQMSFTNTYTKSITEATESNPNTGATTTPQTGDNSNLTLWFVLLAVSAAGVIGTGVYSKRRRSARAK
;
A
#
# COMPACT_ATOMS: atom_id res chain seq x y z
N MET A 1 5.94 20.07 -127.30
CA MET A 1 6.31 20.35 -125.90
C MET A 1 5.37 19.70 -124.87
N LYS A 2 4.09 19.43 -125.20
CA LYS A 2 3.10 18.78 -124.29
C LYS A 2 3.34 17.29 -123.98
N GLU A 3 3.72 16.48 -124.97
CA GLU A 3 3.94 15.02 -124.79
C GLU A 3 5.12 14.69 -123.85
N ARG A 4 6.19 15.50 -123.90
CA ARG A 4 7.37 15.32 -123.02
C ARG A 4 7.12 15.74 -121.58
N PHE A 5 6.21 16.69 -121.35
CA PHE A 5 5.86 17.13 -119.99
C PHE A 5 5.01 16.09 -119.26
N LEU A 6 4.09 15.42 -119.97
CA LEU A 6 3.26 14.37 -119.38
C LEU A 6 4.08 13.13 -119.00
N SER A 7 5.04 12.74 -119.85
CA SER A 7 5.93 11.61 -119.57
C SER A 7 6.88 11.89 -118.40
N ILE A 8 7.41 13.12 -118.29
CA ILE A 8 8.27 13.52 -117.16
C ILE A 8 7.45 13.62 -115.86
N LEU A 9 6.20 14.11 -115.91
CA LEU A 9 5.31 14.18 -114.75
C LEU A 9 4.87 12.78 -114.27
N LEU A 10 4.56 11.85 -115.19
CA LEU A 10 4.21 10.47 -114.83
C LEU A 10 5.40 9.72 -114.23
N SER A 11 6.61 9.91 -114.78
CA SER A 11 7.85 9.36 -114.22
C SER A 11 8.20 9.99 -112.87
N LEU A 12 7.94 11.28 -112.66
CA LEU A 12 8.13 11.95 -111.37
C LEU A 12 7.13 11.46 -110.32
N CYS A 13 5.87 11.18 -110.68
CA CYS A 13 4.88 10.57 -109.79
C CYS A 13 5.23 9.11 -109.45
N MET A 14 5.75 8.32 -110.40
CA MET A 14 6.23 6.95 -110.12
C MET A 14 7.49 6.93 -109.25
N VAL A 15 8.37 7.92 -109.39
CA VAL A 15 9.59 8.05 -108.56
C VAL A 15 9.27 8.60 -107.16
N LEU A 16 8.24 9.44 -107.01
CA LEU A 16 7.74 9.88 -105.70
C LEU A 16 7.02 8.77 -104.91
N MET A 17 6.50 7.74 -105.58
CA MET A 17 5.96 6.52 -104.94
C MET A 17 7.04 5.49 -104.55
N LEU A 18 8.30 5.72 -104.92
CA LEU A 18 9.44 4.82 -104.67
C LEU A 18 10.34 5.24 -103.50
N PHE A 19 10.00 6.33 -102.80
CA PHE A 19 10.58 6.55 -101.48
C PHE A 19 9.91 5.56 -100.53
N PRO A 20 10.65 4.62 -99.91
CA PRO A 20 10.09 3.92 -98.76
C PRO A 20 9.72 5.02 -97.77
N VAL A 21 8.42 5.16 -97.49
CA VAL A 21 8.02 5.82 -96.26
C VAL A 21 8.58 4.91 -95.20
N THR A 22 9.74 5.25 -94.66
CA THR A 22 10.19 4.67 -93.41
C THR A 22 9.15 5.13 -92.39
N VAL A 23 8.10 4.32 -92.23
CA VAL A 23 7.29 4.34 -91.02
C VAL A 23 8.30 4.04 -89.93
N PHE A 24 8.74 5.07 -89.23
CA PHE A 24 9.45 4.88 -87.98
C PHE A 24 8.45 4.16 -87.08
N ALA A 25 8.68 2.87 -86.83
CA ALA A 25 8.02 2.22 -85.72
C ALA A 25 8.37 3.06 -84.50
N LEU A 26 7.36 3.62 -83.86
CA LEU A 26 7.54 4.19 -82.53
C LEU A 26 8.07 3.01 -81.69
N GLU A 27 9.16 3.17 -80.95
CA GLU A 27 9.69 2.08 -80.10
C GLU A 27 9.24 2.35 -78.66
N PRO A 28 8.95 1.30 -77.85
CA PRO A 28 8.60 1.51 -76.45
C PRO A 28 9.77 2.18 -75.71
N ASP A 29 9.45 3.17 -74.88
CA ASP A 29 10.44 3.80 -74.01
C ASP A 29 10.73 2.84 -72.84
N PRO A 30 11.96 2.31 -72.71
CA PRO A 30 12.29 1.32 -71.69
C PRO A 30 12.26 1.87 -70.26
N THR A 31 12.14 3.19 -70.08
CA THR A 31 12.04 3.83 -68.77
C THR A 31 10.62 3.86 -68.21
N VAL A 32 9.61 3.68 -69.06
CA VAL A 32 8.20 3.64 -68.63
C VAL A 32 7.94 2.41 -67.78
N GLN A 33 7.28 2.60 -66.64
CA GLN A 33 6.88 1.55 -65.71
C GLN A 33 5.36 1.40 -65.71
N SER A 34 4.87 0.20 -65.37
CA SER A 34 3.46 -0.04 -65.11
C SER A 34 3.28 -1.22 -64.14
N PRO A 35 2.44 -1.08 -63.10
CA PRO A 35 1.79 0.15 -62.67
C PRO A 35 2.79 1.07 -61.93
N VAL A 36 2.57 2.38 -61.97
CA VAL A 36 3.27 3.36 -61.14
C VAL A 36 2.37 3.71 -59.96
N ILE A 37 2.82 3.46 -58.74
CA ILE A 37 2.09 3.74 -57.50
C ILE A 37 2.68 5.02 -56.90
N ASP A 38 1.82 6.02 -56.66
CA ASP A 38 2.16 7.28 -55.99
C ASP A 38 1.10 7.58 -54.92
N GLY A 39 1.40 7.22 -53.67
CA GLY A 39 0.40 7.15 -52.60
C GLY A 39 -0.74 6.20 -52.94
N ASN A 40 -1.96 6.73 -53.04
CA ASN A 40 -3.17 5.99 -53.39
C ASN A 40 -3.54 6.09 -54.88
N ASP A 41 -2.74 6.80 -55.67
CA ASP A 41 -2.94 6.96 -57.10
C ASP A 41 -2.08 5.94 -57.87
N VAL A 42 -2.69 5.28 -58.85
CA VAL A 42 -2.04 4.20 -59.62
C VAL A 42 -2.19 4.45 -61.10
N THR A 43 -1.06 4.62 -61.77
CA THR A 43 -1.00 4.86 -63.22
C THR A 43 -0.59 3.59 -63.96
N PHE A 44 -1.45 3.12 -64.85
CA PHE A 44 -1.22 1.97 -65.72
C PHE A 44 -0.78 2.46 -67.09
N ASN A 45 0.26 1.84 -67.64
CA ASN A 45 0.80 2.16 -68.97
C ASN A 45 0.92 0.89 -69.79
N TYR A 46 0.31 0.88 -70.98
CA TYR A 46 0.37 -0.25 -71.90
C TYR A 46 0.81 0.21 -73.29
N TYR A 47 1.88 -0.37 -73.81
CA TYR A 47 2.43 -0.01 -75.12
C TYR A 47 1.82 -0.90 -76.21
N ASP A 48 1.00 -0.30 -77.08
CA ASP A 48 0.50 -0.93 -78.32
C ASP A 48 0.01 0.18 -79.28
N PRO A 49 0.88 0.67 -80.17
CA PRO A 49 0.53 1.74 -81.10
C PRO A 49 -0.44 1.31 -82.21
N ASP A 50 -0.62 0.01 -82.43
CA ASP A 50 -1.51 -0.55 -83.46
C ASP A 50 -2.89 -0.93 -82.89
N ALA A 51 -3.06 -0.92 -81.57
CA ALA A 51 -4.35 -1.14 -80.92
C ALA A 51 -5.36 -0.05 -81.28
N SER A 52 -6.62 -0.46 -81.43
CA SER A 52 -7.78 0.42 -81.61
C SER A 52 -8.47 0.79 -80.29
N SER A 53 -8.28 -0.03 -79.25
CA SER A 53 -8.78 0.21 -77.89
C SER A 53 -8.02 -0.62 -76.88
N VAL A 54 -7.73 -0.05 -75.71
CA VAL A 54 -7.20 -0.77 -74.55
C VAL A 54 -8.02 -0.38 -73.33
N GLN A 55 -8.46 -1.39 -72.58
CA GLN A 55 -9.22 -1.21 -71.34
C GLN A 55 -8.51 -1.90 -70.17
N LEU A 56 -8.55 -1.29 -69.00
CA LEU A 56 -8.08 -1.87 -67.75
C LEU A 56 -9.25 -2.58 -67.07
N PHE A 57 -9.03 -3.79 -66.56
CA PHE A 57 -10.00 -4.48 -65.69
C PHE A 57 -9.31 -5.32 -64.63
N GLY A 58 -9.98 -5.51 -63.49
CA GLY A 58 -9.40 -6.17 -62.32
C GLY A 58 -10.32 -6.11 -61.11
N ASN A 59 -9.78 -6.36 -59.91
CA ASN A 59 -10.59 -6.31 -58.68
C ASN A 59 -11.29 -4.95 -58.50
N MET A 60 -10.60 -3.85 -58.82
CA MET A 60 -11.12 -2.48 -58.74
C MET A 60 -12.26 -2.17 -59.72
N THR A 61 -12.47 -3.00 -60.74
CA THR A 61 -13.57 -2.85 -61.72
C THR A 61 -14.63 -3.94 -61.61
N ASN A 62 -14.58 -4.79 -60.58
CA ASN A 62 -15.30 -6.07 -60.53
C ASN A 62 -15.07 -6.89 -61.82
N TRP A 63 -13.81 -6.97 -62.24
CA TRP A 63 -13.36 -7.61 -63.46
C TRP A 63 -14.09 -7.03 -64.69
N MET A 64 -14.68 -7.87 -65.53
CA MET A 64 -15.28 -7.47 -66.80
C MET A 64 -16.67 -6.84 -66.66
N ASP A 65 -17.17 -6.64 -65.44
CA ASP A 65 -18.46 -5.97 -65.21
C ASP A 65 -18.39 -4.47 -65.57
N ASN A 66 -17.24 -3.83 -65.36
CA ASN A 66 -17.04 -2.40 -65.65
C ASN A 66 -15.61 -2.06 -66.12
N PRO A 67 -15.13 -2.59 -67.27
CA PRO A 67 -13.79 -2.29 -67.78
C PRO A 67 -13.63 -0.79 -68.07
N LEU A 68 -12.46 -0.24 -67.76
CA LEU A 68 -12.17 1.19 -67.86
C LEU A 68 -11.34 1.49 -69.11
N ASP A 69 -11.81 2.41 -69.94
CA ASP A 69 -11.09 2.83 -71.15
C ASP A 69 -9.78 3.56 -70.79
N MET A 70 -8.68 3.17 -71.44
CA MET A 70 -7.40 3.86 -71.34
C MET A 70 -7.29 4.93 -72.44
N THR A 71 -6.49 5.97 -72.18
CA THR A 71 -6.27 7.07 -73.13
C THR A 71 -4.99 6.84 -73.93
N TYR A 72 -5.08 6.83 -75.26
CA TYR A 72 -3.92 6.69 -76.14
C TYR A 72 -3.14 8.00 -76.31
N ASN A 73 -1.81 7.92 -76.27
CA ASN A 73 -0.91 9.02 -76.58
C ASN A 73 -0.14 8.73 -77.88
N GLU A 74 -0.53 9.41 -78.97
CA GLU A 74 0.09 9.26 -80.30
C GLU A 74 1.60 9.56 -80.32
N SER A 75 2.09 10.39 -79.40
CA SER A 75 3.51 10.79 -79.37
C SER A 75 4.42 9.75 -78.70
N THR A 76 3.86 8.86 -77.88
CA THR A 76 4.62 7.84 -77.13
C THR A 76 4.22 6.41 -77.48
N GLY A 77 3.03 6.19 -78.05
CA GLY A 77 2.51 4.87 -78.38
C GLY A 77 1.90 4.12 -77.19
N TYR A 78 1.80 4.79 -76.04
CA TYR A 78 1.25 4.22 -74.82
C TYR A 78 -0.23 4.58 -74.65
N TRP A 79 -0.98 3.61 -74.16
CA TRP A 79 -2.27 3.76 -73.51
C TRP A 79 -2.02 3.97 -72.03
N SER A 80 -2.67 4.98 -71.43
CA SER A 80 -2.50 5.29 -70.02
C SER A 80 -3.84 5.52 -69.32
N LEU A 81 -3.92 5.11 -68.05
CA LEU A 81 -5.03 5.38 -67.16
C LEU A 81 -4.51 5.54 -65.74
N THR A 82 -4.90 6.62 -65.08
CA THR A 82 -4.64 6.82 -63.64
C THR A 82 -5.93 6.59 -62.87
N LEU A 83 -5.89 5.65 -61.94
CA LEU A 83 -6.89 5.50 -60.89
C LEU A 83 -6.44 6.34 -59.71
N THR A 84 -7.35 7.10 -59.11
CA THR A 84 -7.04 7.98 -57.97
C THR A 84 -7.75 7.51 -56.72
N ASP A 85 -7.13 7.73 -55.57
CA ASP A 85 -7.74 7.49 -54.25
C ASP A 85 -8.24 6.04 -54.06
N LEU A 86 -7.41 5.07 -54.45
CA LEU A 86 -7.70 3.66 -54.21
C LEU A 86 -7.44 3.31 -52.73
N ASP A 87 -8.33 2.49 -52.16
CA ASP A 87 -8.15 1.97 -50.79
C ASP A 87 -6.85 1.14 -50.69
N CYS A 88 -6.24 1.08 -49.51
CA CYS A 88 -5.11 0.18 -49.29
C CYS A 88 -5.51 -1.28 -49.53
N GLY A 89 -4.58 -2.09 -50.02
CA GLY A 89 -4.80 -3.51 -50.29
C GLY A 89 -4.16 -4.00 -51.59
N SER A 90 -4.45 -5.26 -51.91
CA SER A 90 -3.93 -5.93 -53.09
C SER A 90 -4.95 -5.91 -54.24
N TYR A 91 -4.44 -5.64 -55.43
CA TYR A 91 -5.26 -5.47 -56.63
C TYR A 91 -4.71 -6.32 -57.76
N GLN A 92 -5.51 -7.26 -58.24
CA GLN A 92 -5.21 -7.98 -59.47
C GLN A 92 -5.84 -7.29 -60.68
N TYR A 93 -5.13 -7.27 -61.80
CA TYR A 93 -5.59 -6.64 -63.03
C TYR A 93 -4.98 -7.26 -64.30
N LEU A 94 -5.64 -6.95 -65.42
CA LEU A 94 -5.31 -7.34 -66.79
C LEU A 94 -5.70 -6.21 -67.75
N PHE A 95 -5.21 -6.27 -68.98
CA PHE A 95 -5.66 -5.41 -70.07
C PHE A 95 -6.54 -6.16 -71.06
N PHE A 96 -7.58 -5.49 -71.56
CA PHE A 96 -8.46 -5.97 -72.63
C PHE A 96 -8.24 -5.14 -73.89
N VAL A 97 -7.63 -5.74 -74.91
CA VAL A 97 -7.17 -5.09 -76.14
C VAL A 97 -8.11 -5.45 -77.28
N ASN A 98 -8.48 -4.45 -78.08
CA ASN A 98 -9.31 -4.56 -79.30
C ASN A 98 -10.66 -5.30 -79.10
N GLY A 99 -11.18 -5.33 -77.87
CA GLY A 99 -12.47 -5.95 -77.56
C GLY A 99 -12.50 -7.48 -77.64
N ASN A 100 -11.35 -8.15 -77.74
CA ASN A 100 -11.31 -9.62 -77.86
C ASN A 100 -10.09 -10.32 -77.25
N THR A 101 -9.06 -9.57 -76.82
CA THR A 101 -7.79 -10.14 -76.36
C THR A 101 -7.52 -9.70 -74.92
N VAL A 102 -7.26 -10.65 -74.03
CA VAL A 102 -6.85 -10.39 -72.64
C VAL A 102 -5.35 -10.62 -72.53
N VAL A 103 -4.64 -9.65 -71.98
CA VAL A 103 -3.18 -9.71 -71.83
C VAL A 103 -2.75 -9.29 -70.43
N ASN A 104 -1.63 -9.86 -69.97
CA ASN A 104 -0.93 -9.37 -68.79
C ASN A 104 -0.22 -8.05 -69.10
N ASP A 105 0.07 -7.30 -68.05
CA ASP A 105 0.94 -6.13 -68.12
C ASP A 105 2.39 -6.59 -68.32
N PRO A 106 2.99 -6.37 -69.51
CA PRO A 106 4.35 -6.79 -69.77
C PRO A 106 5.40 -5.99 -68.97
N LEU A 107 5.03 -4.85 -68.40
CA LEU A 107 5.92 -3.99 -67.62
C LEU A 107 5.82 -4.24 -66.10
N ASN A 108 4.82 -4.98 -65.64
CA ASN A 108 4.71 -5.35 -64.23
C ASN A 108 5.55 -6.60 -63.94
N GLU A 109 6.56 -6.48 -63.08
CA GLU A 109 7.39 -7.61 -62.64
C GLU A 109 6.60 -8.58 -61.73
N ASN A 110 5.52 -8.12 -61.09
CA ASN A 110 4.68 -8.91 -60.19
C ASN A 110 3.51 -9.57 -60.95
N GLN A 111 3.81 -10.66 -61.66
CA GLN A 111 2.82 -11.43 -62.40
C GLN A 111 2.40 -12.70 -61.65
N LEU A 112 1.10 -12.98 -61.66
CA LEU A 112 0.51 -14.26 -61.31
C LEU A 112 0.32 -15.10 -62.58
N SER A 113 -0.03 -16.38 -62.41
CA SER A 113 -0.22 -17.29 -63.54
C SER A 113 -1.31 -16.87 -64.53
N ASN A 114 -2.24 -16.00 -64.11
CA ASN A 114 -3.39 -15.57 -64.91
C ASN A 114 -3.75 -14.08 -64.78
N SER A 115 -2.94 -13.28 -64.09
CA SER A 115 -3.18 -11.85 -63.82
C SER A 115 -1.90 -11.14 -63.39
N ASN A 116 -1.94 -9.82 -63.24
CA ASN A 116 -0.87 -9.02 -62.63
C ASN A 116 -1.36 -8.54 -61.28
N ILE A 117 -0.45 -8.32 -60.33
CA ILE A 117 -0.81 -7.84 -59.00
C ILE A 117 0.00 -6.59 -58.64
N PHE A 118 -0.63 -5.68 -57.90
CA PHE A 118 0.04 -4.57 -57.21
C PHE A 118 -0.57 -4.37 -55.82
N TYR A 119 0.13 -3.61 -54.98
CA TYR A 119 -0.23 -3.40 -53.58
C TYR A 119 -0.21 -1.91 -53.27
N ILE A 120 -1.27 -1.42 -52.64
CA ILE A 120 -1.30 -0.09 -52.01
C ILE A 120 -1.09 -0.33 -50.52
N PRO A 121 0.02 0.15 -49.93
CA PRO A 121 0.31 -0.09 -48.53
C PRO A 121 -0.67 0.64 -47.62
N GLU A 122 -0.89 0.10 -46.42
CA GLU A 122 -1.63 0.77 -45.35
C GLU A 122 -0.71 1.67 -44.54
N ASP A 123 -1.13 2.91 -44.28
CA ASP A 123 -0.35 3.83 -43.46
C ASP A 123 -0.44 3.47 -41.98
N ILE A 124 0.71 3.48 -41.32
CA ILE A 124 0.80 3.44 -39.86
C ILE A 124 0.42 4.83 -39.36
N THR A 125 -0.50 4.88 -38.39
CA THR A 125 -1.08 6.13 -37.90
C THR A 125 -0.57 6.54 -36.52
N SER A 126 0.03 5.62 -35.77
CA SER A 126 0.67 5.94 -34.49
C SER A 126 1.67 4.88 -34.05
N ILE A 127 2.68 5.31 -33.29
CA ILE A 127 3.65 4.44 -32.62
C ILE A 127 3.73 4.81 -31.14
N ALA A 128 3.69 3.81 -30.26
CA ALA A 128 3.97 4.01 -28.84
C ALA A 128 4.90 2.93 -28.31
N VAL A 129 5.95 3.37 -27.65
CA VAL A 129 7.00 2.52 -27.09
C VAL A 129 7.11 2.78 -25.59
N THR A 130 7.20 1.71 -24.81
CA THR A 130 7.59 1.77 -23.39
C THR A 130 8.97 1.15 -23.22
N VAL A 131 9.87 1.85 -22.53
CA VAL A 131 11.27 1.47 -22.26
C VAL A 131 11.61 1.66 -20.78
N ASP A 132 12.77 1.19 -20.35
CA ASP A 132 13.30 1.45 -19.00
C ASP A 132 13.23 2.94 -18.66
N THR A 133 12.74 3.25 -17.46
CA THR A 133 12.81 4.61 -16.91
C THR A 133 14.13 4.76 -16.16
N PRO A 134 15.02 5.70 -16.54
CA PRO A 134 16.26 5.90 -15.83
C PRO A 134 16.00 6.36 -14.39
N ILE A 135 16.43 5.54 -13.43
CA ILE A 135 16.33 5.81 -11.99
C ILE A 135 17.73 5.69 -11.42
N VAL A 136 18.21 6.72 -10.73
CA VAL A 136 19.57 6.75 -10.17
C VAL A 136 19.78 5.56 -9.24
N GLY A 137 20.89 4.84 -9.42
CA GLY A 137 21.25 3.64 -8.68
C GLY A 137 20.60 2.35 -9.20
N LYS A 138 19.68 2.41 -10.19
CA LYS A 138 19.11 1.22 -10.83
C LYS A 138 19.85 0.90 -12.13
N ASN A 139 19.88 -0.39 -12.46
CA ASN A 139 20.56 -0.88 -13.65
C ASN A 139 19.63 -0.90 -14.87
N LEU A 140 20.20 -0.64 -16.04
CA LEU A 140 19.54 -0.76 -17.33
C LEU A 140 19.22 -2.24 -17.63
N LYS A 141 17.94 -2.54 -17.92
CA LYS A 141 17.43 -3.90 -18.15
C LYS A 141 17.14 -4.23 -19.61
N TYR A 142 17.14 -3.24 -20.50
CA TYR A 142 16.67 -3.35 -21.87
C TYR A 142 15.19 -3.79 -21.97
N SER A 143 14.35 -3.31 -21.04
CA SER A 143 12.90 -3.54 -21.16
C SER A 143 12.32 -2.73 -22.33
N LEU A 144 11.38 -3.35 -23.05
CA LEU A 144 10.77 -2.80 -24.26
C LEU A 144 9.38 -3.38 -24.50
N ALA A 145 8.41 -2.51 -24.75
CA ALA A 145 7.11 -2.86 -25.30
C ALA A 145 6.78 -1.91 -26.46
N LEU A 146 6.37 -2.45 -27.60
CA LEU A 146 5.99 -1.71 -28.80
C LEU A 146 4.51 -1.93 -29.08
N THR A 147 3.82 -0.83 -29.38
CA THR A 147 2.46 -0.84 -29.93
C THR A 147 2.40 0.08 -31.14
N SER A 148 1.63 -0.31 -32.15
CA SER A 148 1.41 0.47 -33.37
C SER A 148 -0.07 0.44 -33.76
N ASN A 149 -0.47 1.37 -34.61
CA ASN A 149 -1.77 1.28 -35.29
C ASN A 149 -1.55 1.31 -36.81
N PRO A 150 -1.86 0.22 -37.54
CA PRO A 150 -2.46 -1.03 -37.06
C PRO A 150 -1.51 -1.85 -36.16
N ASP A 151 -2.09 -2.73 -35.35
CA ASP A 151 -1.32 -3.57 -34.42
C ASP A 151 -0.45 -4.59 -35.17
N GLY A 152 0.78 -4.81 -34.69
CA GLY A 152 1.75 -5.70 -35.34
C GLY A 152 2.35 -5.18 -36.66
N ALA A 153 2.09 -3.92 -37.04
CA ALA A 153 2.59 -3.31 -38.27
C ALA A 153 4.09 -2.97 -38.26
N LEU A 154 4.73 -3.01 -37.09
CA LEU A 154 6.14 -2.67 -36.90
C LEU A 154 6.89 -3.78 -36.17
N LYS A 155 8.18 -3.89 -36.47
CA LYS A 155 9.15 -4.73 -35.74
C LYS A 155 10.31 -3.88 -35.26
N VAL A 156 10.88 -4.24 -34.12
CA VAL A 156 12.07 -3.59 -33.58
C VAL A 156 13.31 -4.23 -34.18
N SER A 157 14.14 -3.44 -34.85
CA SER A 157 15.35 -3.89 -35.53
C SER A 157 16.62 -3.59 -34.74
N SER A 158 16.61 -2.51 -33.96
CA SER A 158 17.63 -2.28 -32.93
C SER A 158 17.09 -1.41 -31.80
N TYR A 159 17.68 -1.59 -30.62
CA TYR A 159 17.36 -0.83 -29.43
C TYR A 159 18.64 -0.62 -28.64
N ASN A 160 19.05 0.64 -28.51
CA ASN A 160 20.30 1.03 -27.89
C ASN A 160 20.07 2.13 -26.86
N TRP A 161 20.88 2.11 -25.80
CA TRP A 161 20.95 3.18 -24.82
C TRP A 161 22.29 3.88 -24.88
N TYR A 162 22.24 5.18 -24.66
CA TYR A 162 23.43 6.00 -24.55
C TYR A 162 23.33 6.95 -23.36
N GLN A 163 24.48 7.41 -22.88
CA GLN A 163 24.58 8.45 -21.87
C GLN A 163 25.48 9.59 -22.32
N ILE A 164 25.28 10.76 -21.72
CA ILE A 164 26.17 11.91 -21.84
C ILE A 164 26.15 12.70 -20.54
N SER A 165 27.31 13.14 -20.08
CA SER A 165 27.37 14.04 -18.91
C SER A 165 26.62 15.33 -19.22
N LYS A 166 25.81 15.82 -18.26
CA LYS A 166 25.09 17.11 -18.41
C LYS A 166 26.04 18.28 -18.72
N ASN A 167 27.30 18.20 -18.28
CA ASN A 167 28.32 19.21 -18.57
C ASN A 167 28.81 19.21 -20.04
N ASN A 168 28.65 18.08 -20.73
CA ASN A 168 29.09 17.89 -22.12
C ASN A 168 27.93 18.02 -23.12
N TYR A 169 26.69 18.06 -22.65
CA TYR A 169 25.52 18.17 -23.52
C TYR A 169 25.34 19.60 -24.04
N THR A 170 25.41 19.78 -25.35
CA THR A 170 25.26 21.09 -26.00
C THR A 170 23.93 21.24 -26.75
N GLY A 171 23.22 20.14 -26.97
CA GLY A 171 21.97 20.11 -27.74
C GLY A 171 22.20 20.12 -29.26
N ALA A 172 23.43 19.92 -29.71
CA ALA A 172 23.82 19.88 -31.12
C ALA A 172 24.31 18.46 -31.49
N VAL A 173 25.39 18.35 -32.27
CA VAL A 173 26.04 17.07 -32.56
C VAL A 173 26.95 16.73 -31.37
N ASP A 174 26.37 16.08 -30.38
CA ASP A 174 27.07 15.64 -29.17
C ASP A 174 27.57 14.20 -29.30
N ALA A 175 28.70 13.88 -28.66
CA ALA A 175 29.26 12.53 -28.62
C ALA A 175 28.64 11.75 -27.44
N TRP A 176 27.78 10.79 -27.75
CA TRP A 176 27.10 9.94 -26.78
C TRP A 176 27.87 8.64 -26.53
N GLU A 177 27.93 8.20 -25.28
CA GLU A 177 28.59 6.95 -24.88
C GLU A 177 27.56 5.82 -24.82
N GLY A 178 27.82 4.68 -25.46
CA GLY A 178 26.91 3.53 -25.44
C GLY A 178 26.87 2.85 -24.07
N MET A 179 25.68 2.42 -23.66
CA MET A 179 25.47 1.67 -22.41
C MET A 179 25.22 0.19 -22.70
N SER A 180 25.60 -0.67 -21.76
CA SER A 180 25.40 -2.13 -21.79
C SER A 180 24.36 -2.58 -20.76
N GLY A 181 23.84 -3.80 -20.93
CA GLY A 181 22.90 -4.37 -19.96
C GLY A 181 23.60 -4.55 -18.61
N GLY A 182 22.97 -4.05 -17.54
CA GLY A 182 23.57 -4.04 -16.20
C GLY A 182 24.26 -2.73 -15.80
N ASP A 183 24.50 -1.80 -16.73
CA ASP A 183 25.05 -0.49 -16.38
C ASP A 183 24.06 0.30 -15.50
N THR A 184 24.57 1.01 -14.50
CA THR A 184 23.78 1.77 -13.53
C THR A 184 23.51 3.19 -14.01
N PHE A 185 22.29 3.68 -13.83
CA PHE A 185 21.98 5.09 -14.05
C PHE A 185 22.54 5.93 -12.89
N GLU A 186 23.15 7.05 -13.21
CA GLU A 186 23.85 7.96 -12.31
C GLU A 186 23.23 9.37 -12.37
N GLU A 187 23.42 10.12 -11.29
CA GLU A 187 23.11 11.55 -11.29
C GLU A 187 24.10 12.32 -12.20
N GLY A 188 23.63 13.41 -12.82
CA GLY A 188 24.51 14.27 -13.62
C GLY A 188 24.70 13.84 -15.07
N TYR A 189 23.95 12.85 -15.54
CA TYR A 189 23.89 12.42 -16.94
C TYR A 189 22.50 12.63 -17.55
N TYR A 190 22.48 12.79 -18.87
CA TYR A 190 21.29 12.55 -19.70
C TYR A 190 21.41 11.18 -20.34
N TYR A 191 20.27 10.52 -20.54
CA TYR A 191 20.19 9.19 -21.14
C TYR A 191 19.35 9.24 -22.40
N ARG A 192 19.80 8.60 -23.47
CA ARG A 192 19.07 8.56 -24.74
C ARG A 192 18.72 7.14 -25.10
N ALA A 193 17.43 6.85 -25.18
CA ALA A 193 16.96 5.64 -25.85
C ALA A 193 16.89 5.92 -27.36
N VAL A 194 17.45 5.01 -28.16
CA VAL A 194 17.37 5.06 -29.62
C VAL A 194 16.85 3.71 -30.12
N LEU A 195 15.74 3.76 -30.84
CA LEU A 195 15.10 2.59 -31.43
C LEU A 195 15.11 2.73 -32.94
N ARG A 196 15.38 1.63 -33.63
CA ARG A 196 15.12 1.50 -35.06
C ARG A 196 13.99 0.52 -35.26
N LEU A 197 12.95 0.98 -35.94
CA LEU A 197 11.77 0.21 -36.27
C LEU A 197 11.68 0.03 -37.78
N ASP A 198 11.33 -1.16 -38.21
CA ASP A 198 11.04 -1.45 -39.61
C ASP A 198 9.55 -1.77 -39.76
N ALA A 199 8.96 -1.37 -40.87
CA ALA A 199 7.65 -1.85 -41.31
C ALA A 199 7.69 -3.38 -41.35
N ASN A 200 6.66 -3.99 -40.79
CA ASN A 200 6.54 -5.43 -40.80
C ASN A 200 6.03 -5.87 -42.17
N ASP A 201 6.97 -6.23 -43.04
CA ASP A 201 6.66 -6.79 -44.34
C ASP A 201 6.15 -8.24 -44.15
N GLY A 202 4.83 -8.39 -44.05
CA GLY A 202 4.19 -9.69 -44.28
C GLY A 202 4.44 -10.19 -45.71
N PHE A 203 3.77 -11.27 -46.12
CA PHE A 203 3.87 -11.80 -47.50
C PHE A 203 3.47 -10.78 -48.60
N ASP A 204 2.82 -9.66 -48.25
CA ASP A 204 2.17 -8.71 -49.16
C ASP A 204 2.70 -7.24 -49.09
N ASN A 205 3.82 -6.94 -48.42
CA ASN A 205 4.38 -5.55 -48.32
C ASN A 205 3.41 -4.49 -47.75
N ASN A 206 2.76 -4.81 -46.63
CA ASN A 206 1.49 -4.17 -46.23
C ASN A 206 1.53 -2.81 -45.54
N TYR A 207 2.68 -2.25 -45.13
CA TYR A 207 2.67 -1.01 -44.32
C TYR A 207 3.64 0.07 -44.80
N MET A 208 3.26 1.32 -44.58
CA MET A 208 4.08 2.52 -44.78
C MET A 208 4.12 3.37 -43.51
N ILE A 209 5.27 4.00 -43.27
CA ILE A 209 5.46 4.94 -42.16
C ILE A 209 5.43 6.35 -42.75
N PRO A 210 4.41 7.18 -42.43
CA PRO A 210 4.38 8.57 -42.87
C PRO A 210 5.47 9.41 -42.20
N ASP A 211 5.96 10.45 -42.90
CA ASP A 211 6.99 11.36 -42.37
C ASP A 211 6.59 12.08 -41.08
N ASP A 212 5.29 12.34 -40.89
CA ASP A 212 4.71 13.03 -39.75
C ASP A 212 4.09 12.08 -38.71
N ILE A 213 4.50 10.80 -38.72
CA ILE A 213 4.01 9.76 -37.82
C ILE A 213 4.02 10.22 -36.34
N PRO A 214 2.87 10.24 -35.65
CA PRO A 214 2.82 10.45 -34.22
C PRO A 214 3.50 9.30 -33.47
N ALA A 215 4.58 9.60 -32.75
CA ALA A 215 5.34 8.62 -31.99
C ALA A 215 5.60 9.06 -30.54
N THR A 216 5.52 8.11 -29.61
CA THR A 216 5.84 8.35 -28.20
C THR A 216 6.78 7.30 -27.61
N ILE A 217 7.63 7.73 -26.68
CA ILE A 217 8.43 6.87 -25.80
C ILE A 217 8.04 7.20 -24.35
N ASN A 218 7.62 6.19 -23.57
CA ASN A 218 7.07 6.34 -22.22
C ASN A 218 5.94 7.40 -22.14
N GLY A 219 5.09 7.44 -23.17
CA GLY A 219 3.99 8.40 -23.29
C GLY A 219 4.40 9.85 -23.57
N LYS A 220 5.69 10.10 -23.83
CA LYS A 220 6.22 11.42 -24.24
C LYS A 220 6.49 11.45 -25.73
N ASN A 221 6.20 12.57 -26.39
CA ASN A 221 6.56 12.77 -27.79
C ASN A 221 8.08 12.62 -27.94
N CYS A 222 8.49 11.86 -28.95
CA CYS A 222 9.90 11.59 -29.24
C CYS A 222 10.31 12.17 -30.59
N ASP A 223 11.62 12.28 -30.81
CA ASP A 223 12.17 12.62 -32.11
C ASP A 223 11.98 11.44 -33.07
N THR A 224 11.52 11.72 -34.28
CA THR A 224 11.29 10.73 -35.33
C THR A 224 12.14 11.06 -36.56
N ALA A 225 12.69 10.04 -37.20
CA ALA A 225 13.36 10.15 -38.49
C ALA A 225 12.94 8.98 -39.37
N VAL A 226 12.09 9.24 -40.36
CA VAL A 226 11.58 8.24 -41.30
C VAL A 226 12.52 8.14 -42.50
N ALA A 227 12.78 6.92 -42.96
CA ALA A 227 13.57 6.68 -44.15
C ALA A 227 12.80 7.12 -45.41
N THR A 228 13.52 7.51 -46.46
CA THR A 228 12.91 8.03 -47.70
C THR A 228 12.01 7.04 -48.42
N ASP A 229 12.15 5.73 -48.13
CA ASP A 229 11.29 4.68 -48.66
C ASP A 229 10.02 4.43 -47.80
N GLY A 230 9.89 5.12 -46.66
CA GLY A 230 8.79 4.93 -45.71
C GLY A 230 8.76 3.55 -45.04
N LYS A 231 9.83 2.74 -45.18
CA LYS A 231 9.87 1.35 -44.67
C LYS A 231 10.58 1.19 -43.34
N SER A 232 11.27 2.22 -42.87
CA SER A 232 11.89 2.21 -41.55
C SER A 232 11.87 3.59 -40.92
N CYS A 233 11.93 3.63 -39.61
CA CYS A 233 12.12 4.88 -38.87
C CYS A 233 13.04 4.69 -37.67
N GLN A 234 13.63 5.78 -37.22
CA GLN A 234 14.33 5.88 -35.95
C GLN A 234 13.51 6.72 -34.99
N LEU A 235 13.32 6.22 -33.77
CA LEU A 235 12.76 6.98 -32.66
C LEU A 235 13.87 7.27 -31.65
N SER A 236 13.89 8.48 -31.08
CA SER A 236 14.76 8.75 -29.93
C SER A 236 14.16 9.72 -28.93
N TYR A 237 14.46 9.50 -27.65
CA TYR A 237 14.06 10.39 -26.57
C TYR A 237 15.19 10.50 -25.54
N ILE A 238 15.37 11.71 -25.01
CA ILE A 238 16.35 12.01 -23.97
C ILE A 238 15.65 12.10 -22.62
N PHE A 239 16.11 11.29 -21.69
CA PHE A 239 15.66 11.21 -20.31
C PHE A 239 16.65 11.90 -19.37
N GLU A 240 16.12 12.42 -18.28
CA GLU A 240 16.88 12.66 -17.06
C GLU A 240 16.64 11.50 -16.10
N ALA A 241 17.70 11.04 -15.43
CA ALA A 241 17.53 10.04 -14.38
C ALA A 241 16.76 10.62 -13.21
N LYS A 242 15.73 9.89 -12.81
CA LYS A 242 14.89 10.18 -11.66
C LYS A 242 15.66 9.84 -10.39
N VAL A 243 15.82 10.81 -9.50
CA VAL A 243 16.39 10.61 -8.15
C VAL A 243 15.23 10.29 -7.21
N LEU A 244 15.25 9.10 -6.61
CA LEU A 244 14.26 8.72 -5.60
C LEU A 244 14.70 9.24 -4.23
N GLN A 245 13.74 9.69 -3.43
CA GLN A 245 13.99 10.09 -2.05
C GLN A 245 14.00 8.85 -1.16
N PRO A 246 15.04 8.63 -0.34
CA PRO A 246 15.08 7.49 0.55
C PRO A 246 14.05 7.65 1.67
N VAL A 247 13.34 6.57 1.98
CA VAL A 247 12.56 6.44 3.20
C VAL A 247 13.51 6.14 4.35
N SER A 248 13.44 6.91 5.42
CA SER A 248 14.35 6.77 6.57
C SER A 248 13.70 6.10 7.78
N ASN A 249 12.38 6.23 7.92
CA ASN A 249 11.66 5.67 9.06
C ASN A 249 10.21 5.30 8.72
N ILE A 250 9.73 4.21 9.30
CA ILE A 250 8.32 3.81 9.37
C ILE A 250 7.96 3.59 10.85
N ALA A 251 6.88 4.22 11.32
CA ALA A 251 6.42 4.07 12.70
C ALA A 251 4.96 3.65 12.72
N VAL A 252 4.70 2.46 13.24
CA VAL A 252 3.38 1.81 13.33
C VAL A 252 2.81 2.00 14.74
N THR A 253 1.50 2.19 14.80
CA THR A 253 0.69 2.28 16.02
C THR A 253 -0.57 1.45 15.84
N LEU A 254 -0.78 0.49 16.72
CA LEU A 254 -1.89 -0.47 16.69
C LEU A 254 -2.38 -0.76 18.11
N ASP A 255 -3.60 -1.28 18.21
CA ASP A 255 -4.17 -1.70 19.49
C ASP A 255 -3.42 -2.96 20.00
N GLU A 256 -2.86 -2.89 21.21
CA GLU A 256 -2.07 -4.00 21.76
C GLU A 256 -2.94 -5.24 22.04
N PRO A 257 -2.39 -6.46 21.88
CA PRO A 257 -3.11 -7.68 22.22
C PRO A 257 -3.68 -7.66 23.63
N ALA A 258 -4.96 -8.03 23.75
CA ALA A 258 -5.69 -8.09 25.02
C ALA A 258 -6.62 -9.30 25.03
N LEU A 259 -6.71 -10.00 26.17
CA LEU A 259 -7.44 -11.26 26.28
C LEU A 259 -8.91 -11.11 25.85
N GLY A 260 -9.33 -11.95 24.91
CA GLY A 260 -10.68 -11.96 24.36
C GLY A 260 -10.97 -10.89 23.31
N GLU A 261 -10.02 -9.99 23.03
CA GLU A 261 -10.11 -9.03 21.92
C GLU A 261 -9.56 -9.66 20.63
N THR A 262 -9.96 -9.10 19.48
CA THR A 262 -9.51 -9.52 18.14
C THR A 262 -8.29 -8.71 17.68
N PRO A 263 -7.45 -9.23 16.76
CA PRO A 263 -6.30 -8.47 16.25
C PRO A 263 -6.65 -7.21 15.44
N ASP A 264 -5.77 -6.21 15.48
CA ASP A 264 -5.88 -4.98 14.70
C ASP A 264 -5.23 -5.15 13.31
N PHE A 265 -6.05 -5.34 12.28
CA PHE A 265 -5.63 -5.46 10.88
C PHE A 265 -5.60 -4.11 10.14
N GLU A 266 -6.00 -3.01 10.77
CA GLU A 266 -5.99 -1.65 10.19
C GLU A 266 -5.09 -0.69 10.98
N PRO A 267 -3.80 -1.03 11.19
CA PRO A 267 -2.92 -0.26 12.04
C PRO A 267 -2.66 1.12 11.43
N LYS A 268 -2.45 2.11 12.30
CA LYS A 268 -2.02 3.45 11.88
C LYS A 268 -0.52 3.47 11.70
N PHE A 269 -0.05 4.25 10.73
CA PHE A 269 1.39 4.43 10.57
C PHE A 269 1.75 5.85 10.10
N THR A 270 3.00 6.19 10.33
CA THR A 270 3.65 7.36 9.75
C THR A 270 4.97 6.93 9.12
N ALA A 271 5.44 7.71 8.15
CA ALA A 271 6.73 7.49 7.53
C ALA A 271 7.48 8.80 7.33
N ILE A 272 8.79 8.71 7.15
CA ILE A 272 9.65 9.85 6.84
C ILE A 272 10.33 9.58 5.49
N PRO A 273 10.04 10.39 4.44
CA PRO A 273 9.08 11.49 4.39
C PRO A 273 7.61 11.04 4.54
N ALA A 274 6.72 11.96 4.92
CA ALA A 274 5.29 11.64 5.04
C ALA A 274 4.70 11.27 3.67
N GLY A 275 3.90 10.20 3.62
CA GLY A 275 3.32 9.67 2.38
C GLY A 275 4.32 8.95 1.47
N SER A 276 5.50 8.58 1.98
CA SER A 276 6.54 7.90 1.20
C SER A 276 6.30 6.41 0.97
N VAL A 277 5.44 5.79 1.77
CA VAL A 277 5.07 4.36 1.68
C VAL A 277 3.56 4.19 1.76
N LYS A 278 3.09 3.03 1.33
CA LYS A 278 1.74 2.52 1.59
C LYS A 278 1.86 1.19 2.34
N LEU A 279 0.88 0.89 3.18
CA LEU A 279 0.73 -0.43 3.80
C LEU A 279 0.06 -1.34 2.76
N ASP A 280 0.68 -2.47 2.46
CA ASP A 280 0.14 -3.47 1.53
C ASP A 280 -0.52 -4.63 2.27
N GLU A 281 0.05 -5.06 3.39
CA GLU A 281 -0.44 -6.20 4.16
C GLU A 281 -0.12 -6.05 5.66
N CYS A 282 -1.03 -6.56 6.51
CA CYS A 282 -0.89 -6.69 7.96
C CYS A 282 -1.32 -8.11 8.33
N LEU A 283 -0.41 -8.89 8.90
CA LEU A 283 -0.61 -10.28 9.29
C LEU A 283 -0.38 -10.43 10.78
N TRP A 284 -1.20 -11.25 11.42
CA TRP A 284 -1.07 -11.59 12.83
C TRP A 284 -0.81 -13.07 13.00
N TYR A 285 -0.01 -13.39 14.01
CA TYR A 285 0.32 -14.76 14.33
C TYR A 285 0.38 -15.00 15.83
N LYS A 286 0.24 -16.26 16.22
CA LYS A 286 0.44 -16.73 17.59
C LYS A 286 1.38 -17.93 17.66
N ILE A 287 2.05 -18.08 18.79
CA ILE A 287 2.86 -19.25 19.12
C ILE A 287 2.71 -19.54 20.61
N SER A 288 2.61 -20.81 20.98
CA SER A 288 2.49 -21.19 22.40
C SER A 288 3.75 -20.77 23.18
N GLU A 289 3.59 -20.40 24.44
CA GLU A 289 4.72 -20.06 25.32
C GLU A 289 5.73 -21.21 25.43
N ASP A 290 5.25 -22.46 25.40
CA ASP A 290 6.09 -23.66 25.47
C ASP A 290 6.96 -23.85 24.22
N ASP A 291 6.49 -23.39 23.05
CA ASP A 291 7.17 -23.54 21.77
C ASP A 291 8.03 -22.32 21.40
N TYR A 292 7.84 -21.18 22.05
CA TYR A 292 8.54 -19.94 21.74
C TYR A 292 10.02 -19.99 22.18
N THR A 293 10.94 -19.86 21.22
CA THR A 293 12.38 -19.81 21.47
C THR A 293 12.99 -18.43 21.31
N GLY A 294 12.29 -17.49 20.66
CA GLY A 294 12.80 -16.17 20.31
C GLY A 294 13.88 -16.24 19.24
N THR A 295 13.75 -17.16 18.30
CA THR A 295 14.70 -17.37 17.19
C THR A 295 13.97 -17.51 15.87
N ASP A 296 14.69 -17.35 14.76
CA ASP A 296 14.17 -17.51 13.39
C ASP A 296 13.63 -18.92 13.05
N GLN A 297 13.69 -19.86 14.00
CA GLN A 297 13.15 -21.22 13.89
C GLN A 297 11.74 -21.37 14.50
N ASP A 298 11.21 -20.32 15.15
CA ASP A 298 9.86 -20.35 15.72
C ASP A 298 8.81 -20.52 14.62
N TYR A 299 7.91 -21.48 14.81
CA TYR A 299 6.83 -21.77 13.86
C TYR A 299 5.54 -21.14 14.37
N TRP A 300 5.16 -20.04 13.73
CA TRP A 300 4.01 -19.24 14.09
C TRP A 300 2.75 -19.73 13.37
N ASP A 301 1.62 -19.75 14.08
CA ASP A 301 0.30 -20.05 13.54
C ASP A 301 -0.41 -18.75 13.14
N ASP A 302 -0.99 -18.72 11.93
CA ASP A 302 -1.76 -17.58 11.42
C ASP A 302 -2.96 -17.26 12.33
N MET A 303 -3.24 -15.98 12.51
CA MET A 303 -4.48 -15.47 13.11
C MET A 303 -5.32 -14.72 12.06
N TYR A 304 -6.63 -14.86 12.18
CA TYR A 304 -7.63 -14.25 11.32
C TYR A 304 -8.49 -13.24 12.09
N GLU A 305 -9.33 -12.48 11.38
CA GLU A 305 -10.16 -11.40 11.93
C GLU A 305 -11.13 -11.86 13.06
N ASP A 306 -11.55 -13.12 13.06
CA ASP A 306 -12.45 -13.69 14.06
C ASP A 306 -11.74 -14.45 15.19
N ASP A 307 -10.42 -14.59 15.11
CA ASP A 307 -9.62 -15.10 16.22
C ASP A 307 -9.53 -14.09 17.34
N VAL A 308 -9.33 -14.58 18.56
CA VAL A 308 -9.16 -13.75 19.76
C VAL A 308 -7.83 -14.06 20.42
N PHE A 309 -7.29 -13.09 21.15
CA PHE A 309 -6.11 -13.33 21.94
C PHE A 309 -6.44 -14.16 23.18
N GLU A 310 -5.70 -15.24 23.36
CA GLU A 310 -5.78 -16.24 24.42
C GLU A 310 -4.57 -16.14 25.38
N GLU A 311 -4.69 -16.76 26.56
CA GLU A 311 -3.58 -16.89 27.51
C GLU A 311 -2.55 -17.92 27.04
N GLY A 312 -1.28 -17.77 27.47
CA GLY A 312 -0.23 -18.76 27.19
C GLY A 312 0.33 -18.73 25.76
N TYR A 313 0.11 -17.65 25.01
CA TYR A 313 0.64 -17.46 23.66
C TYR A 313 1.40 -16.15 23.54
N TYR A 314 2.52 -16.17 22.84
CA TYR A 314 3.12 -14.98 22.25
C TYR A 314 2.40 -14.60 20.96
N TYR A 315 2.42 -13.32 20.63
CA TYR A 315 1.80 -12.80 19.41
C TYR A 315 2.80 -12.00 18.59
N SER A 316 2.76 -12.17 17.27
CA SER A 316 3.53 -11.37 16.32
C SER A 316 2.59 -10.65 15.38
N VAL A 317 2.96 -9.43 14.99
CA VAL A 317 2.35 -8.71 13.88
C VAL A 317 3.41 -8.38 12.86
N ASP A 318 3.16 -8.75 11.61
CA ASP A 318 4.04 -8.50 10.48
C ASP A 318 3.34 -7.58 9.48
N LEU A 319 4.02 -6.51 9.09
CA LEU A 319 3.50 -5.50 8.18
C LEU A 319 4.42 -5.30 6.98
N TYR A 320 3.83 -5.22 5.79
CA TYR A 320 4.56 -5.04 4.53
C TYR A 320 4.23 -3.69 3.91
N PHE A 321 5.28 -2.95 3.54
CA PHE A 321 5.17 -1.60 2.99
C PHE A 321 5.92 -1.43 1.67
N THR A 322 5.22 -1.02 0.62
CA THR A 322 5.82 -0.61 -0.65
C THR A 322 6.08 0.90 -0.68
N PRO A 323 7.23 1.37 -1.20
CA PRO A 323 7.48 2.79 -1.42
C PRO A 323 6.55 3.36 -2.51
N ASN A 324 5.96 4.52 -2.23
CA ASN A 324 5.19 5.27 -3.21
C ASN A 324 6.08 5.83 -4.32
N GLU A 325 5.45 6.34 -5.38
CA GLU A 325 6.18 6.95 -6.49
C GLU A 325 7.15 8.04 -6.01
N ASN A 326 8.37 8.06 -6.56
CA ASN A 326 9.47 8.98 -6.21
C ASN A 326 10.23 8.62 -4.92
N TYR A 327 9.87 7.55 -4.22
CA TYR A 327 10.57 7.10 -3.02
C TYR A 327 11.26 5.76 -3.22
N SER A 328 12.23 5.46 -2.36
CA SER A 328 12.96 4.19 -2.38
C SER A 328 13.28 3.73 -0.96
N LEU A 329 13.27 2.41 -0.77
CA LEU A 329 13.78 1.75 0.42
C LEU A 329 15.30 1.50 0.29
N ASN A 330 15.98 1.37 1.43
CA ASN A 330 17.41 1.08 1.53
C ASN A 330 17.70 0.46 2.90
N GLU A 331 18.85 -0.17 3.06
CA GLU A 331 19.28 -0.85 4.31
C GLU A 331 19.37 0.09 5.54
N GLY A 332 19.40 1.41 5.34
CA GLY A 332 19.47 2.41 6.41
C GLY A 332 18.10 2.81 6.99
N ILE A 333 17.00 2.21 6.53
CA ILE A 333 15.67 2.45 7.06
C ILE A 333 15.53 1.91 8.49
N SER A 334 14.74 2.60 9.31
CA SER A 334 14.38 2.16 10.66
C SER A 334 12.88 1.94 10.77
N ALA A 335 12.44 1.03 11.63
CA ALA A 335 11.03 0.84 11.90
C ALA A 335 10.71 0.62 13.39
N THR A 336 9.48 0.95 13.77
CA THR A 336 8.96 0.74 15.14
C THR A 336 7.51 0.31 15.15
N VAL A 337 7.13 -0.54 16.10
CA VAL A 337 5.74 -0.92 16.42
C VAL A 337 5.44 -0.48 17.85
N ASN A 338 4.39 0.34 18.04
CA ASN A 338 4.03 0.91 19.35
C ASN A 338 5.22 1.58 20.08
N GLY A 339 6.11 2.20 19.30
CA GLY A 339 7.31 2.87 19.80
C GLY A 339 8.47 1.96 20.20
N LYS A 340 8.30 0.63 20.13
CA LYS A 340 9.39 -0.34 20.26
C LYS A 340 10.08 -0.53 18.90
N PRO A 341 11.41 -0.74 18.85
CA PRO A 341 12.09 -1.09 17.60
C PRO A 341 11.47 -2.31 16.94
N HIS A 342 11.52 -2.34 15.62
CA HIS A 342 11.26 -3.55 14.83
C HIS A 342 12.00 -4.76 15.41
N ASP A 343 11.31 -5.90 15.46
CA ASP A 343 11.91 -7.18 15.79
C ASP A 343 12.68 -7.75 14.60
N ASP A 344 14.02 -7.76 14.70
CA ASP A 344 14.91 -8.22 13.65
C ASP A 344 15.21 -9.73 13.69
N THR A 345 14.53 -10.47 14.58
CA THR A 345 14.71 -11.93 14.73
C THR A 345 14.36 -12.68 13.45
N TYR A 346 13.32 -12.24 12.73
CA TYR A 346 12.75 -12.95 11.57
C TYR A 346 13.06 -12.30 10.22
N GLY A 347 13.65 -11.09 10.22
CA GLY A 347 13.97 -10.37 9.00
C GLY A 347 14.48 -8.96 9.28
N LEU A 348 15.17 -8.37 8.31
CA LEU A 348 15.52 -6.94 8.37
C LEU A 348 14.35 -6.10 7.87
N VAL A 349 14.34 -4.81 8.24
CA VAL A 349 13.32 -3.88 7.71
C VAL A 349 13.36 -3.80 6.19
N TYR A 350 14.55 -3.87 5.59
CA TYR A 350 14.73 -3.95 4.15
C TYR A 350 16.01 -4.74 3.85
N ASP A 351 15.94 -5.64 2.88
CA ASP A 351 17.07 -6.41 2.39
C ASP A 351 16.99 -6.52 0.86
N GLU A 352 18.03 -6.01 0.18
CA GLU A 352 18.11 -5.98 -1.29
C GLU A 352 18.25 -7.38 -1.91
N GLY A 353 18.54 -8.41 -1.11
CA GLY A 353 18.66 -9.81 -1.53
C GLY A 353 17.32 -10.51 -1.79
N TYR A 354 16.21 -9.98 -1.29
CA TYR A 354 14.88 -10.54 -1.51
C TYR A 354 14.22 -9.96 -2.78
N ALA A 355 13.42 -10.77 -3.45
CA ALA A 355 12.86 -10.43 -4.76
C ALA A 355 11.84 -9.27 -4.72
N GLU A 356 11.30 -8.96 -3.54
CA GLU A 356 10.25 -7.98 -3.31
C GLU A 356 10.89 -6.74 -2.65
N ALA A 357 10.85 -5.61 -3.37
CA ALA A 357 11.43 -4.35 -2.91
C ALA A 357 10.49 -3.65 -1.90
N GLU A 358 10.18 -4.35 -0.82
CA GLU A 358 9.22 -3.97 0.21
C GLU A 358 9.92 -3.86 1.57
N ALA A 359 9.32 -3.09 2.49
CA ALA A 359 9.79 -3.00 3.85
C ALA A 359 8.96 -3.92 4.75
N TYR A 360 9.65 -4.73 5.54
CA TYR A 360 9.09 -5.64 6.53
C TYR A 360 9.15 -5.00 7.92
N VAL A 361 8.03 -4.89 8.62
CA VAL A 361 7.98 -4.34 9.97
C VAL A 361 7.25 -5.32 10.88
N SER A 362 8.00 -5.94 11.77
CA SER A 362 7.49 -6.87 12.77
C SER A 362 7.57 -6.33 14.20
N GLY A 363 6.63 -6.76 15.05
CA GLY A 363 6.64 -6.55 16.49
C GLY A 363 6.09 -7.76 17.24
N VAL A 364 6.81 -8.20 18.28
CA VAL A 364 6.42 -9.33 19.14
C VAL A 364 5.89 -8.83 20.49
N PHE A 365 4.77 -9.42 20.89
CA PHE A 365 4.10 -9.20 22.17
C PHE A 365 4.24 -10.46 23.04
N GLY A 366 4.59 -10.24 24.30
CA GLY A 366 4.73 -11.32 25.28
C GLY A 366 3.39 -11.99 25.61
N PRO A 367 3.42 -13.10 26.37
CA PRO A 367 2.24 -13.82 26.74
C PRO A 367 1.29 -12.94 27.55
N LEU A 368 0.01 -13.00 27.20
CA LEU A 368 -1.02 -12.29 27.92
C LEU A 368 -1.29 -13.01 29.25
N GLU A 369 -1.00 -12.33 30.36
CA GLU A 369 -1.27 -12.87 31.69
C GLU A 369 -2.72 -12.57 32.12
N PRO A 370 -3.50 -13.58 32.55
CA PRO A 370 -4.83 -13.36 33.09
C PRO A 370 -4.78 -12.51 34.37
N GLN A 371 -5.69 -11.53 34.44
CA GLN A 371 -5.85 -10.65 35.59
C GLN A 371 -6.93 -11.21 36.52
N TYR A 372 -6.62 -11.29 37.82
CA TYR A 372 -7.56 -11.77 38.84
C TYR A 372 -7.94 -10.62 39.76
N THR A 373 -9.20 -10.59 40.21
CA THR A 373 -9.68 -9.62 41.20
C THR A 373 -10.06 -10.34 42.49
N LEU A 374 -9.36 -10.05 43.58
CA LEU A 374 -9.71 -10.49 44.93
C LEU A 374 -10.52 -9.39 45.62
N ALA A 375 -11.67 -9.75 46.18
CA ALA A 375 -12.55 -8.83 46.91
C ALA A 375 -12.52 -9.15 48.41
N VAL A 376 -12.10 -8.18 49.22
CA VAL A 376 -11.96 -8.30 50.67
C VAL A 376 -12.96 -7.36 51.36
N PRO A 377 -14.00 -7.89 52.01
CA PRO A 377 -15.02 -7.07 52.65
C PRO A 377 -14.49 -6.36 53.90
N PHE A 378 -15.03 -5.17 54.18
CA PHE A 378 -14.77 -4.46 55.42
C PHE A 378 -15.96 -3.61 55.85
N THR A 379 -16.06 -3.35 57.16
CA THR A 379 -17.04 -2.41 57.72
C THR A 379 -16.35 -1.22 58.35
N THR A 380 -16.86 -0.02 58.08
CA THR A 380 -16.50 1.19 58.82
C THR A 380 -17.67 1.62 59.70
N THR A 381 -17.45 1.65 61.01
CA THR A 381 -18.39 2.12 62.02
C THR A 381 -18.06 3.56 62.41
N VAL A 382 -19.05 4.45 62.36
CA VAL A 382 -18.95 5.83 62.86
C VAL A 382 -19.72 5.97 64.17
N LYS A 383 -19.02 6.25 65.27
CA LYS A 383 -19.58 6.54 66.58
C LYS A 383 -19.58 8.05 66.89
N LEU A 384 -20.56 8.50 67.67
CA LEU A 384 -20.59 9.87 68.17
C LEU A 384 -19.92 9.94 69.55
N GLY A 385 -18.89 10.77 69.67
CA GLY A 385 -18.32 11.24 70.93
C GLY A 385 -18.76 12.65 71.32
N GLY A 386 -19.36 13.40 70.39
CA GLY A 386 -19.97 14.73 70.61
C GLY A 386 -21.47 14.75 70.25
N ASN A 387 -22.08 15.94 70.23
CA ASN A 387 -23.50 16.12 69.87
C ASN A 387 -23.74 16.62 68.42
N ALA A 388 -22.68 16.87 67.65
CA ALA A 388 -22.81 17.24 66.24
C ALA A 388 -22.89 15.99 65.35
N VAL A 389 -23.63 16.10 64.23
CA VAL A 389 -23.70 15.05 63.21
C VAL A 389 -22.55 15.25 62.21
N PRO A 390 -21.70 14.23 61.95
CA PRO A 390 -20.66 14.34 60.92
C PRO A 390 -21.28 14.49 59.54
N GLY A 391 -20.61 15.22 58.66
CA GLY A 391 -20.99 15.34 57.25
C GLY A 391 -20.65 14.07 56.45
N GLU A 392 -20.72 14.19 55.13
CA GLU A 392 -20.21 13.14 54.25
C GLU A 392 -18.68 13.04 54.39
N THR A 393 -18.17 11.86 54.70
CA THR A 393 -16.74 11.59 54.89
C THR A 393 -16.36 10.30 54.20
N VAL A 394 -15.28 10.36 53.40
CA VAL A 394 -14.69 9.19 52.73
C VAL A 394 -13.58 8.64 53.60
N PHE A 395 -13.60 7.34 53.86
CA PHE A 395 -12.52 6.63 54.51
C PHE A 395 -11.83 5.72 53.50
N ASP A 396 -10.58 6.03 53.18
CA ASP A 396 -9.74 5.22 52.31
C ASP A 396 -8.98 4.15 53.12
N LEU A 397 -8.75 3.00 52.51
CA LEU A 397 -7.87 1.95 53.03
C LEU A 397 -6.56 1.98 52.24
N ALA A 398 -5.46 1.71 52.94
CA ALA A 398 -4.14 1.61 52.34
C ALA A 398 -3.45 0.32 52.78
N VAL A 399 -2.73 -0.27 51.82
CA VAL A 399 -1.71 -1.30 52.12
C VAL A 399 -0.50 -0.60 52.72
N VAL A 400 0.08 -1.20 53.75
CA VAL A 400 1.25 -0.68 54.47
C VAL A 400 2.40 -1.67 54.47
N ASP A 401 3.54 -1.23 55.02
CA ASP A 401 4.79 -1.99 55.12
C ASP A 401 5.47 -2.27 53.76
N ALA A 402 6.32 -3.30 53.69
CA ALA A 402 6.98 -3.78 52.48
C ALA A 402 5.98 -4.07 51.35
N ASN A 403 4.72 -4.36 51.67
CA ASN A 403 3.63 -4.53 50.68
C ASN A 403 3.26 -3.23 49.94
N ALA A 404 3.75 -2.07 50.37
CA ALA A 404 3.48 -0.77 49.77
C ALA A 404 4.55 -0.36 48.74
N GLY A 405 4.30 -0.66 47.46
CA GLY A 405 5.06 -0.10 46.34
C GLY A 405 6.33 -0.86 45.93
N GLU A 406 6.34 -2.18 46.12
CA GLU A 406 7.42 -3.06 45.69
C GLU A 406 7.40 -3.34 44.18
N GLU A 407 8.58 -3.53 43.57
CA GLU A 407 8.69 -3.81 42.14
C GLU A 407 8.17 -5.23 41.77
N THR A 408 8.07 -6.16 42.72
CA THR A 408 7.66 -7.57 42.48
C THR A 408 6.17 -7.78 42.25
N TYR A 409 5.34 -6.78 42.54
CA TYR A 409 3.90 -6.78 42.24
C TYR A 409 3.45 -5.41 41.71
N ALA A 410 4.27 -4.81 40.82
CA ALA A 410 4.04 -3.50 40.25
C ALA A 410 2.74 -3.39 39.41
N ASP A 411 2.23 -4.52 38.92
CA ASP A 411 1.01 -4.59 38.11
C ASP A 411 -0.23 -4.90 38.97
N VAL A 412 -0.08 -5.02 40.29
CA VAL A 412 -1.22 -5.14 41.21
C VAL A 412 -1.79 -3.76 41.52
N THR A 413 -3.04 -3.55 41.13
CA THR A 413 -3.85 -2.38 41.49
C THR A 413 -4.67 -2.69 42.73
N VAL A 414 -4.59 -1.80 43.73
CA VAL A 414 -5.34 -1.91 44.99
C VAL A 414 -6.28 -0.73 45.14
N SER A 415 -7.54 -1.00 45.49
CA SER A 415 -8.52 0.06 45.78
C SER A 415 -9.41 -0.33 46.94
N GLY A 416 -9.72 0.60 47.84
CA GLY A 416 -10.63 0.34 48.95
C GLY A 416 -11.02 1.64 49.62
N SER A 417 -12.30 1.99 49.56
CA SER A 417 -12.84 3.16 50.25
C SER A 417 -14.31 3.00 50.56
N VAL A 418 -14.80 3.75 51.53
CA VAL A 418 -16.22 3.80 51.88
C VAL A 418 -16.63 5.23 52.21
N THR A 419 -17.79 5.65 51.72
CA THR A 419 -18.38 6.96 52.03
C THR A 419 -19.42 6.79 53.13
N THR A 420 -19.30 7.60 54.17
CA THR A 420 -20.22 7.65 55.33
C THR A 420 -20.94 8.99 55.36
N ASN A 421 -22.13 9.06 55.97
CA ASN A 421 -22.93 10.30 56.03
C ASN A 421 -23.56 10.57 57.40
N GLY A 422 -22.94 10.05 58.46
CA GLY A 422 -23.49 10.06 59.81
C GLY A 422 -22.99 8.89 60.65
N ALA A 423 -23.51 8.80 61.88
CA ALA A 423 -23.24 7.65 62.74
C ALA A 423 -23.95 6.38 62.23
N GLY A 424 -23.26 5.25 62.25
CA GLY A 424 -23.75 3.98 61.73
C GLY A 424 -22.63 3.07 61.24
N ASP A 425 -23.01 1.93 60.69
CA ASP A 425 -22.12 0.94 60.08
C ASP A 425 -22.26 1.01 58.56
N TYR A 426 -21.13 1.04 57.86
CA TYR A 426 -21.05 1.15 56.41
C TYR A 426 -20.16 0.05 55.85
N GLU A 427 -20.72 -0.77 54.98
CA GLU A 427 -20.00 -1.84 54.30
C GLU A 427 -19.21 -1.30 53.10
N GLY A 428 -18.00 -1.83 52.92
CA GLY A 428 -17.11 -1.54 51.81
C GLY A 428 -16.39 -2.80 51.34
N VAL A 429 -15.75 -2.69 50.18
CA VAL A 429 -14.95 -3.77 49.59
C VAL A 429 -13.61 -3.19 49.17
N MET A 430 -12.54 -3.83 49.60
CA MET A 430 -11.19 -3.58 49.11
C MET A 430 -10.87 -4.61 48.02
N THR A 431 -10.43 -4.15 46.86
CA THR A 431 -10.07 -5.00 45.73
C THR A 431 -8.57 -5.01 45.48
N PHE A 432 -8.06 -6.18 45.11
CA PHE A 432 -6.70 -6.39 44.61
C PHE A 432 -6.81 -7.00 43.22
N THR A 433 -6.36 -6.28 42.20
CA THR A 433 -6.44 -6.70 40.80
C THR A 433 -5.05 -6.81 40.21
N GLY A 434 -4.67 -7.99 39.71
CA GLY A 434 -3.33 -8.20 39.17
C GLY A 434 -3.13 -9.61 38.61
N PRO A 435 -1.95 -9.90 38.03
CA PRO A 435 -1.58 -11.27 37.65
C PRO A 435 -1.54 -12.21 38.86
N SER A 436 -1.86 -13.48 38.67
CA SER A 436 -1.94 -14.49 39.75
C SER A 436 -0.66 -14.58 40.58
N GLN A 437 0.50 -14.62 39.91
CA GLN A 437 1.79 -14.73 40.58
C GLN A 437 2.14 -13.49 41.40
N GLN A 438 1.80 -12.29 40.90
CA GLN A 438 2.04 -11.05 41.62
C GLN A 438 1.10 -10.91 42.83
N LEU A 439 -0.19 -11.28 42.68
CA LEU A 439 -1.13 -11.37 43.81
C LEU A 439 -0.67 -12.38 44.86
N TRP A 440 -0.18 -13.55 44.43
CA TRP A 440 0.40 -14.54 45.35
C TRP A 440 1.63 -13.97 46.05
N ASN A 441 2.59 -13.39 45.33
CA ASN A 441 3.79 -12.78 45.93
C ASN A 441 3.43 -11.69 46.95
N MET A 442 2.37 -10.92 46.69
CA MET A 442 1.90 -9.87 47.58
C MET A 442 1.24 -10.42 48.85
N LEU A 443 0.48 -11.51 48.75
CA LEU A 443 -0.41 -12.00 49.81
C LEU A 443 0.07 -13.29 50.49
N CYS A 444 1.09 -13.98 49.98
CA CYS A 444 1.54 -15.27 50.51
C CYS A 444 2.23 -15.16 51.87
N GLU A 445 2.94 -14.06 52.12
CA GLU A 445 3.57 -13.75 53.41
C GLU A 445 2.71 -12.83 54.29
N GLY A 446 1.55 -12.40 53.78
CA GLY A 446 0.68 -11.42 54.40
C GLY A 446 0.85 -10.03 53.79
N ALA A 447 -0.27 -9.35 53.53
CA ALA A 447 -0.31 -7.91 53.28
C ALA A 447 -1.08 -7.21 54.39
N PHE A 448 -0.57 -6.07 54.86
CA PHE A 448 -1.17 -5.34 55.97
C PHE A 448 -1.98 -4.16 55.47
N VAL A 449 -3.19 -4.01 55.99
CA VAL A 449 -4.17 -3.00 55.59
C VAL A 449 -4.60 -2.20 56.80
N LYS A 450 -4.66 -0.88 56.63
CA LYS A 450 -5.25 0.03 57.62
C LYS A 450 -6.11 1.08 56.95
N GLN A 451 -6.95 1.72 57.75
CA GLN A 451 -7.64 2.92 57.34
C GLN A 451 -6.67 4.12 57.32
N VAL A 452 -6.78 4.96 56.31
CA VAL A 452 -5.97 6.18 56.16
C VAL A 452 -6.51 7.24 57.12
N ASP A 453 -5.65 7.76 58.00
CA ASP A 453 -5.96 8.91 58.83
C ASP A 453 -5.93 10.19 57.98
N GLY A 454 -7.10 10.72 57.67
CA GLY A 454 -7.28 11.97 56.92
C GLY A 454 -6.92 13.23 57.72
N GLY A 455 -6.73 13.11 59.05
CA GLY A 455 -6.39 14.22 59.93
C GLY A 455 -7.49 15.28 60.07
N GLU A 456 -8.73 14.96 59.69
CA GLU A 456 -9.85 15.88 59.77
C GLU A 456 -10.20 16.25 61.22
N GLU A 457 -10.46 17.54 61.47
CA GLU A 457 -10.74 18.04 62.81
C GLU A 457 -12.04 17.43 63.39
N GLY A 458 -11.94 16.88 64.60
CA GLY A 458 -13.07 16.28 65.31
C GLY A 458 -13.20 14.77 65.09
N TRP A 459 -12.37 14.16 64.26
CA TRP A 459 -12.31 12.71 64.10
C TRP A 459 -11.22 12.09 64.97
N THR A 460 -11.51 10.90 65.50
CA THR A 460 -10.54 9.94 66.00
C THR A 460 -10.66 8.73 65.09
N TYR A 461 -9.62 8.51 64.27
CA TYR A 461 -9.59 7.41 63.32
C TYR A 461 -9.20 6.10 64.01
N ASP A 462 -9.72 4.97 63.52
CA ASP A 462 -9.27 3.66 63.96
C ASP A 462 -7.83 3.41 63.47
N ASP A 463 -6.95 2.96 64.38
CA ASP A 463 -5.56 2.63 64.09
C ASP A 463 -5.30 1.11 63.95
N THR A 464 -6.37 0.30 64.00
CA THR A 464 -6.32 -1.15 63.80
C THR A 464 -5.72 -1.49 62.44
N VAL A 465 -4.83 -2.48 62.44
CA VAL A 465 -4.24 -3.05 61.24
C VAL A 465 -4.77 -4.47 61.08
N TRP A 466 -5.23 -4.80 59.87
CA TRP A 466 -5.62 -6.14 59.49
C TRP A 466 -4.57 -6.74 58.56
N GLY A 467 -4.32 -8.03 58.70
CA GLY A 467 -3.46 -8.78 57.80
C GLY A 467 -4.28 -9.65 56.85
N LEU A 468 -3.89 -9.68 55.58
CA LEU A 468 -4.52 -10.42 54.51
C LEU A 468 -3.56 -11.47 53.99
N CYS A 469 -3.93 -12.75 54.05
CA CYS A 469 -3.06 -13.85 53.63
C CYS A 469 -3.77 -14.78 52.65
N LEU A 470 -3.10 -15.14 51.56
CA LEU A 470 -3.65 -16.11 50.60
C LEU A 470 -3.50 -17.53 51.14
N SER A 471 -4.61 -18.28 51.24
CA SER A 471 -4.61 -19.67 51.70
C SER A 471 -5.27 -20.61 50.69
N GLN A 472 -4.68 -21.78 50.49
CA GLN A 472 -5.21 -22.80 49.57
C GLN A 472 -6.35 -23.57 50.22
N ILE A 473 -7.50 -23.70 49.54
CA ILE A 473 -8.63 -24.49 50.03
C ILE A 473 -8.31 -25.99 49.87
N ALA A 474 -8.21 -26.70 51.00
CA ALA A 474 -7.83 -28.12 51.01
C ALA A 474 -8.92 -29.09 50.49
N THR A 475 -10.16 -28.63 50.28
CA THR A 475 -11.34 -29.50 50.12
C THR A 475 -11.79 -29.78 48.68
N TYR A 476 -11.19 -29.13 47.67
CA TYR A 476 -11.55 -29.31 46.25
C TYR A 476 -10.35 -29.49 45.31
N SER A 477 -9.17 -29.90 45.80
CA SER A 477 -8.00 -30.11 44.94
C SER A 477 -8.17 -31.32 44.02
N THR A 478 -8.80 -31.10 42.87
CA THR A 478 -8.42 -31.79 41.64
C THR A 478 -7.18 -31.09 41.08
N ALA A 479 -6.28 -31.85 40.46
CA ALA A 479 -4.91 -31.43 40.15
C ALA A 479 -4.76 -30.18 39.24
N ASP A 480 -5.85 -29.60 38.72
CA ASP A 480 -5.85 -28.54 37.71
C ASP A 480 -6.46 -27.19 38.14
N SER A 481 -6.92 -27.02 39.40
CA SER A 481 -7.34 -25.68 39.89
C SER A 481 -7.22 -25.57 41.41
N ALA A 482 -6.20 -24.88 41.91
CA ALA A 482 -6.14 -24.52 43.33
C ALA A 482 -7.08 -23.34 43.58
N ASP A 483 -8.23 -23.58 44.23
CA ASP A 483 -9.06 -22.49 44.74
C ASP A 483 -8.35 -21.86 45.94
N TYR A 484 -8.11 -20.56 45.88
CA TYR A 484 -7.51 -19.78 46.97
C TYR A 484 -8.57 -18.91 47.65
N ILE A 485 -8.47 -18.77 48.97
CA ILE A 485 -9.23 -17.78 49.76
C ILE A 485 -8.28 -16.76 50.35
N VAL A 486 -8.76 -15.54 50.52
CA VAL A 486 -8.08 -14.53 51.34
C VAL A 486 -8.51 -14.73 52.79
N LEU A 487 -7.57 -15.05 53.67
CA LEU A 487 -7.76 -15.04 55.11
C LEU A 487 -7.60 -13.60 55.62
N ILE A 488 -8.55 -13.16 56.44
CA ILE A 488 -8.49 -11.88 57.14
C ILE A 488 -8.15 -12.19 58.60
N LEU A 489 -6.98 -11.76 59.04
CA LEU A 489 -6.44 -12.04 60.36
C LEU A 489 -6.13 -10.72 61.09
N PRO A 490 -6.26 -10.68 62.42
CA PRO A 490 -5.68 -9.60 63.21
C PRO A 490 -4.18 -9.49 62.96
N ALA A 491 -3.65 -8.28 63.00
CA ALA A 491 -2.22 -8.03 62.90
C ALA A 491 -1.72 -7.22 64.09
N THR A 492 -0.51 -7.55 64.55
CA THR A 492 0.21 -6.75 65.53
C THR A 492 1.07 -5.71 64.83
N CYS A 493 1.22 -4.55 65.46
CA CYS A 493 1.99 -3.45 64.91
C CYS A 493 2.88 -2.86 66.01
N GLU A 494 4.20 -3.00 65.87
CA GLU A 494 5.18 -2.54 66.85
C GLU A 494 6.14 -1.51 66.24
N LYS A 495 6.40 -0.44 66.98
CA LYS A 495 7.39 0.56 66.55
C LYS A 495 8.80 0.09 66.91
N THR A 496 9.65 -0.09 65.91
CA THR A 496 11.05 -0.49 66.06
C THR A 496 12.00 0.66 65.65
N GLU A 497 13.31 0.47 65.86
CA GLU A 497 14.34 1.42 65.40
C GLU A 497 14.40 1.57 63.87
N ASN A 498 13.88 0.58 63.13
CA ASN A 498 13.88 0.54 61.66
C ASN A 498 12.54 0.94 61.03
N GLY A 499 11.53 1.30 61.83
CA GLY A 499 10.18 1.63 61.35
C GLY A 499 9.08 0.88 62.09
N MET A 500 7.88 0.85 61.53
CA MET A 500 6.80 0.01 62.05
C MET A 500 7.04 -1.42 61.57
N TYR A 501 7.01 -2.37 62.49
CA TYR A 501 7.05 -3.81 62.22
C TYR A 501 5.64 -4.36 62.35
N TYR A 502 5.21 -5.14 61.35
CA TYR A 502 3.89 -5.74 61.31
C TYR A 502 4.05 -7.27 61.32
N ASP A 503 3.18 -7.96 62.06
CA ASP A 503 3.16 -9.41 62.09
C ASP A 503 1.72 -9.92 62.17
N LEU A 504 1.48 -11.03 61.47
CA LEU A 504 0.18 -11.71 61.45
C LEU A 504 -0.04 -12.48 62.74
N GLU A 505 -1.22 -12.37 63.34
CA GLU A 505 -1.61 -13.25 64.44
C GLU A 505 -2.03 -14.63 63.89
N TRP A 506 -1.05 -15.45 63.51
CA TRP A 506 -1.25 -16.75 62.84
C TRP A 506 -2.10 -17.77 63.62
N GLU A 507 -2.19 -17.62 64.94
CA GLU A 507 -2.97 -18.49 65.82
C GLU A 507 -4.41 -17.97 66.03
N ALA A 508 -4.77 -16.80 65.48
CA ALA A 508 -6.11 -16.26 65.55
C ALA A 508 -7.03 -16.92 64.50
N ASP A 509 -8.32 -17.06 64.85
CA ASP A 509 -9.33 -17.50 63.88
C ASP A 509 -9.55 -16.40 62.83
N PRO A 510 -9.55 -16.73 61.52
CA PRO A 510 -9.87 -15.78 60.47
C PRO A 510 -11.27 -15.20 60.64
N VAL A 511 -11.42 -13.91 60.35
CA VAL A 511 -12.72 -13.21 60.38
C VAL A 511 -13.30 -13.08 58.97
N GLU A 512 -14.61 -12.89 58.88
CA GLU A 512 -15.31 -12.76 57.59
C GLU A 512 -15.03 -11.42 56.89
N GLN A 513 -14.73 -10.37 57.65
CA GLN A 513 -14.47 -9.02 57.14
C GLN A 513 -13.59 -8.21 58.09
N MET A 514 -12.84 -7.25 57.56
CA MET A 514 -12.12 -6.26 58.37
C MET A 514 -13.13 -5.32 59.05
N SER A 515 -12.78 -4.77 60.22
CA SER A 515 -13.62 -3.78 60.89
C SER A 515 -12.81 -2.59 61.40
N PHE A 516 -13.35 -1.39 61.22
CA PHE A 516 -12.75 -0.12 61.64
C PHE A 516 -13.80 0.76 62.32
N THR A 517 -13.55 1.23 63.53
CA THR A 517 -14.42 2.09 64.33
C THR A 517 -13.81 3.49 64.51
N ASN A 518 -14.42 4.47 63.87
CA ASN A 518 -14.05 5.88 63.97
C ASN A 518 -15.01 6.62 64.91
N THR A 519 -14.51 7.64 65.61
CA THR A 519 -15.33 8.46 66.53
C THR A 519 -15.32 9.93 66.13
N TYR A 520 -16.51 10.52 65.96
CA TYR A 520 -16.69 11.95 65.71
C TYR A 520 -17.03 12.70 67.01
N THR A 521 -16.16 13.63 67.41
CA THR A 521 -16.16 14.27 68.74
C THR A 521 -16.61 15.73 68.75
N LYS A 522 -16.91 16.31 67.58
CA LYS A 522 -17.30 17.72 67.50
C LYS A 522 -18.60 17.97 68.26
N SER A 523 -18.62 19.04 69.03
CA SER A 523 -19.81 19.47 69.78
C SER A 523 -20.24 20.86 69.35
N ILE A 524 -21.53 21.04 69.13
CA ILE A 524 -22.16 22.34 68.88
C ILE A 524 -22.77 22.85 70.19
N THR A 525 -22.51 24.11 70.52
CA THR A 525 -23.17 24.78 71.65
C THR A 525 -24.54 25.26 71.16
N GLU A 526 -25.62 24.75 71.73
CA GLU A 526 -26.96 25.30 71.46
C GLU A 526 -27.00 26.76 71.95
N ALA A 527 -27.10 27.70 71.00
CA ALA A 527 -27.45 29.08 71.32
C ALA A 527 -28.89 29.09 71.85
N THR A 528 -29.04 29.38 73.14
CA THR A 528 -30.34 29.57 73.79
C THR A 528 -30.91 30.92 73.37
N GLU A 529 -31.85 30.94 72.43
CA GLU A 529 -32.83 32.03 72.32
C GLU A 529 -34.17 31.61 72.93
N SER A 530 -34.71 32.49 73.76
CA SER A 530 -35.86 32.28 74.63
C SER A 530 -37.23 32.44 73.92
N ASN A 531 -38.01 31.34 73.89
CA ASN A 531 -39.47 31.21 74.21
C ASN A 531 -40.53 32.00 73.38
N PRO A 532 -41.83 31.57 73.38
CA PRO A 532 -42.42 30.34 72.85
C PRO A 532 -43.60 30.55 71.85
N ASN A 533 -44.06 29.42 71.30
CA ASN A 533 -45.46 29.03 71.09
C ASN A 533 -45.96 28.95 69.63
N THR A 534 -46.12 27.73 69.10
CA THR A 534 -47.40 27.11 68.70
C THR A 534 -47.13 25.78 67.98
N GLY A 535 -47.90 24.75 68.29
CA GLY A 535 -47.58 23.36 67.97
C GLY A 535 -47.93 22.88 66.57
N ALA A 536 -47.26 21.80 66.15
CA ALA A 536 -47.83 20.72 65.34
C ALA A 536 -46.86 19.53 65.38
N THR A 537 -47.44 18.34 65.52
CA THR A 537 -46.83 17.00 65.46
C THR A 537 -46.23 16.69 64.09
N THR A 538 -44.98 16.22 64.07
CA THR A 538 -44.49 15.07 63.28
C THR A 538 -43.14 14.61 63.83
N THR A 539 -43.09 13.39 64.38
CA THR A 539 -41.85 12.61 64.52
C THR A 539 -41.24 12.37 63.13
N PRO A 540 -39.93 12.57 62.91
CA PRO A 540 -39.28 11.95 61.76
C PRO A 540 -39.04 10.48 62.08
N GLN A 541 -39.75 9.59 61.39
CA GLN A 541 -39.23 8.25 61.12
C GLN A 541 -38.07 8.41 60.14
N THR A 542 -36.86 8.03 60.53
CA THR A 542 -35.84 7.61 59.57
C THR A 542 -36.03 6.11 59.38
N GLY A 543 -36.61 5.76 58.23
CA GLY A 543 -36.98 4.41 57.86
C GLY A 543 -35.78 3.55 57.50
N ASP A 544 -35.89 2.29 57.89
CA ASP A 544 -35.26 1.14 57.25
C ASP A 544 -35.28 1.30 55.73
N ASN A 545 -34.14 1.05 55.07
CA ASN A 545 -34.09 0.67 53.67
C ASN A 545 -32.82 -0.16 53.41
N SER A 546 -32.79 -1.35 53.98
CA SER A 546 -32.06 -2.48 53.40
C SER A 546 -32.73 -2.83 52.06
N ASN A 547 -32.17 -2.34 50.96
CA ASN A 547 -32.58 -2.74 49.61
C ASN A 547 -31.40 -3.41 48.91
N LEU A 548 -31.40 -4.75 48.93
CA LEU A 548 -30.45 -5.64 48.26
C LEU A 548 -30.34 -5.41 46.74
N THR A 549 -31.24 -4.63 46.14
CA THR A 549 -31.26 -4.38 44.68
C THR A 549 -30.40 -3.21 44.23
N LEU A 550 -29.85 -2.40 45.15
CA LEU A 550 -28.97 -1.27 44.82
C LEU A 550 -27.51 -1.69 44.58
N TRP A 551 -27.13 -2.91 44.98
CA TRP A 551 -25.76 -3.41 44.91
C TRP A 551 -25.29 -3.70 43.48
N PHE A 552 -26.19 -4.05 42.57
CA PHE A 552 -25.84 -4.36 41.18
C PHE A 552 -25.70 -3.11 40.28
N VAL A 553 -26.14 -1.92 40.72
CA VAL A 553 -26.03 -0.68 39.93
C VAL A 553 -24.79 0.15 40.31
N LEU A 554 -24.28 0.01 41.53
CA LEU A 554 -23.08 0.72 42.00
C LEU A 554 -21.75 0.09 41.54
N LEU A 555 -21.77 -1.19 41.12
CA LEU A 555 -20.65 -1.86 40.45
C LEU A 555 -20.27 -1.21 39.11
N ALA A 556 -21.14 -0.37 38.53
CA ALA A 556 -20.90 0.26 37.23
C ALA A 556 -20.44 1.75 37.30
N VAL A 557 -20.31 2.36 38.49
CA VAL A 557 -20.02 3.81 38.61
C VAL A 557 -18.65 4.13 39.23
N SER A 558 -17.92 3.18 39.82
CA SER A 558 -16.59 3.45 40.39
C SER A 558 -15.44 3.48 39.38
N ALA A 559 -15.67 3.19 38.09
CA ALA A 559 -14.63 3.23 37.05
C ALA A 559 -14.40 4.62 36.40
N ALA A 560 -15.20 5.65 36.70
CA ALA A 560 -15.12 6.95 36.01
C ALA A 560 -14.33 8.06 36.74
N GLY A 561 -13.64 7.75 37.84
CA GLY A 561 -13.10 8.77 38.77
C GLY A 561 -11.59 9.01 38.81
N VAL A 562 -10.73 8.23 38.16
CA VAL A 562 -9.27 8.33 38.33
C VAL A 562 -8.52 8.37 36.99
N ILE A 563 -8.73 9.42 36.22
CA ILE A 563 -7.77 9.87 35.19
C ILE A 563 -7.21 11.20 35.70
N GLY A 564 -6.06 11.17 36.38
CA GLY A 564 -5.46 12.43 36.85
C GLY A 564 -4.12 12.40 37.59
N THR A 565 -3.71 11.30 38.24
CA THR A 565 -2.52 11.35 39.14
C THR A 565 -1.37 10.40 38.80
N GLY A 566 -1.46 9.63 37.71
CA GLY A 566 -0.41 8.69 37.26
C GLY A 566 0.79 9.28 36.51
N VAL A 567 1.17 10.56 36.71
CA VAL A 567 2.29 11.17 35.97
C VAL A 567 3.44 11.70 36.85
N TYR A 568 3.35 11.59 38.19
CA TYR A 568 4.34 12.26 39.05
C TYR A 568 5.55 11.41 39.53
N SER A 569 5.57 10.08 39.39
CA SER A 569 6.66 9.26 39.95
C SER A 569 7.84 8.99 38.99
N LYS A 570 7.69 9.12 37.66
CA LYS A 570 8.74 8.72 36.69
C LYS A 570 9.86 9.74 36.48
N ARG A 571 9.80 10.94 37.07
CA ARG A 571 10.77 12.03 36.81
C ARG A 571 11.98 12.14 37.74
N ARG A 572 12.22 11.18 38.66
CA ARG A 572 13.40 11.22 39.55
C ARG A 572 14.56 10.26 39.22
N ARG A 573 14.43 9.34 38.26
CA ARG A 573 15.56 8.43 37.89
C ARG A 573 16.57 9.01 36.88
N SER A 574 16.33 10.18 36.27
CA SER A 574 17.29 10.80 35.32
C SER A 574 18.18 11.90 35.90
N ALA A 575 18.24 12.06 37.23
CA ALA A 575 19.08 13.08 37.87
C ALA A 575 20.01 12.48 38.93
N ARG A 576 20.81 11.48 38.56
CA ARG A 576 22.06 11.11 39.26
C ARG A 576 22.93 10.18 38.42
N ALA A 577 23.53 10.75 37.38
CA ALA A 577 24.80 10.27 36.83
C ALA A 577 25.61 11.51 36.47
N LYS A 578 26.61 11.80 37.29
CA LYS A 578 27.72 12.69 36.97
C LYS A 578 28.99 11.94 37.31
#